data_AF-A0A7X3IDQ2-F1
#
_entry.id   AF-A0A7X3IDQ2-F1
#
_cell.length_a   1.000
_cell.length_b   1.000
_cell.length_c   1.000
_cell.angle_alpha   90.00
_cell.angle_beta   90.00
_cell.angle_gamma   90.00
#
_symmetry.space_group_name_H-M   'P 1'
#
loop_
_entity.id
_entity.type
_entity.pdbx_description
1 polymer ?
#
loop_
_entity_poly.entity_id
_entity_poly.type
_entity_poly.pdbx_seq_one_letter_code
_entity_poly.pdbx_strand_id
1 'polypeptide(L)' 'MTYVKEGVVTIVQESRFQLTDDNGIAHLFLLDRNAGAEPAQLAPLQARQARVRVTYEQARNLIGLVARSVSLLPPAAR' A
#
# COMPACT_ATOMS: atom_id res chain seq x y z
N MET A 1 -12.69 -3.93 11.24
CA MET A 1 -11.57 -4.85 11.51
C MET A 1 -10.41 -4.36 10.66
N THR A 2 -9.30 -4.05 11.32
CA THR A 2 -8.12 -3.47 10.67
C THR A 2 -7.06 -4.54 10.54
N TYR A 3 -6.44 -4.62 9.36
CA TYR A 3 -5.45 -5.61 8.99
C TYR A 3 -4.14 -4.92 8.59
N VAL A 4 -3.05 -5.69 8.54
CA VAL A 4 -1.73 -5.20 8.14
C VAL A 4 -1.20 -6.07 7.00
N LYS A 5 -0.59 -5.45 6.01
CA LYS A 5 0.11 -6.16 4.93
C LYS A 5 1.40 -5.45 4.56
N GLU A 6 2.43 -6.23 4.28
CA GLU A 6 3.75 -5.75 3.90
C GLU A 6 4.10 -6.22 2.50
N GLY A 7 4.90 -5.43 1.80
CA GLY A 7 5.31 -5.74 0.44
C GLY A 7 5.93 -4.54 -0.27
N VAL A 8 6.01 -4.63 -1.58
CA VAL A 8 6.57 -3.58 -2.44
C VAL A 8 5.46 -2.95 -3.26
N VAL A 9 5.44 -1.62 -3.31
CA VAL A 9 4.52 -0.88 -4.20
C VAL A 9 5.00 -1.06 -5.64
N THR A 10 4.17 -1.66 -6.50
CA THR A 10 4.54 -1.98 -7.89
C THR A 10 3.86 -1.10 -8.92
N ILE A 11 2.65 -0.60 -8.61
CA ILE A 11 1.85 0.27 -9.49
C ILE A 11 1.23 1.37 -8.63
N VAL A 12 1.23 2.61 -9.12
CA VAL A 12 0.52 3.74 -8.53
C VAL A 12 -0.28 4.44 -9.63
N GLN A 13 -1.57 4.69 -9.36
CA GLN A 13 -2.49 5.41 -10.24
C GLN A 13 -3.43 6.26 -9.39
N GLU A 14 -3.24 7.59 -9.44
CA GLU A 14 -4.01 8.52 -8.58
C GLU A 14 -3.98 8.05 -7.11
N SER A 15 -5.14 7.77 -6.51
CA SER A 15 -5.26 7.27 -5.13
C SER A 15 -5.26 5.74 -5.02
N ARG A 16 -4.98 5.01 -6.10
CA ARG A 16 -4.93 3.55 -6.13
C ARG A 16 -3.50 3.06 -6.27
N PHE A 17 -3.20 1.95 -5.63
CA PHE A 17 -1.89 1.33 -5.78
C PHE A 17 -1.95 -0.18 -5.63
N GLN A 18 -1.03 -0.86 -6.31
CA GLN A 18 -0.81 -2.28 -6.16
C GLN A 18 0.39 -2.51 -5.24
N LEU A 19 0.22 -3.42 -4.29
CA LEU A 19 1.31 -3.93 -3.46
C LEU A 19 1.47 -5.43 -3.71
N THR A 20 2.69 -5.83 -4.07
CA THR A 20 3.05 -7.24 -4.17
C THR A 20 3.68 -7.67 -2.85
N ASP A 21 3.08 -8.67 -2.19
CA ASP A 21 3.59 -9.21 -0.92
C ASP A 21 4.75 -10.20 -1.12
N ASP A 22 5.30 -10.70 -0.02
CA ASP A 22 6.45 -11.62 -0.03
C ASP A 22 6.18 -12.97 -0.72
N ASN A 23 4.91 -13.34 -0.86
CA ASN A 23 4.51 -14.54 -1.58
C ASN A 23 4.33 -14.27 -3.09
N GLY A 24 4.62 -13.05 -3.55
CA GLY A 24 4.40 -12.62 -4.92
C GLY A 24 2.93 -12.31 -5.24
N ILE A 25 2.04 -12.26 -4.25
CA ILE A 25 0.62 -12.00 -4.47
C ILE A 25 0.38 -10.50 -4.56
N ALA A 26 -0.30 -10.06 -5.64
CA ALA A 26 -0.68 -8.68 -5.86
C ALA A 26 -1.99 -8.33 -5.12
N HIS A 27 -1.98 -7.20 -4.41
CA HIS A 27 -3.12 -6.66 -3.66
C HIS A 27 -3.42 -5.24 -4.12
N LEU A 28 -4.68 -4.97 -4.47
CA LEU A 28 -5.12 -3.64 -4.88
C LEU A 28 -5.64 -2.85 -3.69
N PHE A 29 -5.05 -1.68 -3.48
CA PHE A 29 -5.43 -0.75 -2.44
C PHE A 29 -5.98 0.56 -3.01
N LEU A 30 -6.97 1.10 -2.29
CA LEU A 30 -7.40 2.48 -2.40
C LEU A 30 -6.88 3.24 -1.17
N LEU A 31 -6.12 4.30 -1.39
CA LEU A 31 -5.65 5.19 -0.33
C LEU A 31 -6.83 5.99 0.21
N ASP A 32 -7.11 5.84 1.51
CA ASP A 32 -8.11 6.66 2.17
C ASP A 32 -7.64 8.12 2.26
N ARG A 33 -8.55 9.07 2.06
CA ARG A 33 -8.23 10.50 2.16
C ARG A 33 -7.67 10.92 3.52
N ASN A 34 -7.95 10.16 4.57
CA ASN A 34 -7.46 10.41 5.93
C ASN A 34 -6.25 9.55 6.29
N ALA A 35 -5.61 8.88 5.33
CA ALA A 35 -4.55 7.93 5.61
C ALA A 35 -3.23 8.56 6.11
N GLY A 36 -3.18 9.88 6.25
CA GLY A 36 -1.97 10.64 6.59
C GLY A 36 -0.90 10.58 5.51
N ALA A 37 -1.22 10.03 4.34
CA ALA A 37 -0.38 9.99 3.16
C ALA A 37 -1.16 10.55 1.97
N GLU A 38 -0.46 11.25 1.08
CA GLU A 38 -1.02 11.78 -0.15
C GLU A 38 -0.66 10.89 -1.35
N PRO A 39 -1.51 10.83 -2.39
CA PRO A 39 -1.23 10.14 -3.65
C PRO A 39 0.18 10.44 -4.21
N ALA A 40 0.61 11.69 -4.14
CA ALA A 40 1.93 12.13 -4.61
C ALA A 40 3.10 11.46 -3.85
N GLN A 41 2.88 11.00 -2.62
CA GLN A 41 3.89 10.30 -1.82
C GLN A 41 4.02 8.82 -2.19
N LEU A 42 3.07 8.26 -2.95
CA LEU A 42 3.12 6.86 -3.40
C LEU A 42 4.05 6.65 -4.60
N ALA A 43 4.08 7.60 -5.56
CA ALA A 43 4.90 7.47 -6.77
C ALA A 43 6.40 7.30 -6.48
N PRO A 44 7.01 8.02 -5.52
CA PRO A 44 8.38 7.76 -5.10
C PRO A 44 8.61 6.35 -4.51
N LEU A 45 7.61 5.78 -3.83
CA LEU A 45 7.71 4.42 -3.27
C LEU A 45 7.74 3.38 -4.39
N GLN A 46 6.93 3.55 -5.44
CA GLN A 46 6.97 2.72 -6.64
C GLN A 46 8.32 2.82 -7.36
N ALA A 47 8.77 4.06 -7.63
CA ALA A 47 10.01 4.30 -8.38
C ALA A 47 11.24 3.68 -7.68
N ARG A 48 11.24 3.65 -6.34
CA ARG A 48 12.32 3.08 -5.53
C ARG A 48 12.13 1.60 -5.23
N GLN A 49 11.03 1.00 -5.68
CA GLN A 49 10.57 -0.34 -5.27
C GLN A 49 10.67 -0.51 -3.75
N ALA A 50 10.22 0.52 -3.03
CA ALA A 50 10.35 0.59 -1.60
C ALA A 50 9.44 -0.43 -0.91
N ARG A 51 9.97 -1.08 0.14
CA ARG A 51 9.20 -1.97 0.99
C ARG A 51 8.37 -1.13 1.95
N VAL A 52 7.09 -1.45 2.09
CA VAL A 52 6.14 -0.70 2.90
C VAL A 52 5.29 -1.62 3.76
N ARG A 53 4.76 -1.07 4.85
CA ARG A 53 3.68 -1.64 5.65
C ARG A 53 2.42 -0.82 5.43
N VAL A 54 1.34 -1.50 5.05
CA VAL A 54 0.02 -0.92 4.83
C VAL A 54 -0.94 -1.43 5.89
N THR A 55 -1.54 -0.50 6.62
CA THR A 55 -2.69 -0.79 7.48
C THR A 55 -3.95 -0.59 6.67
N TYR A 56 -4.86 -1.56 6.65
CA TYR A 56 -6.02 -1.52 5.76
C TYR A 56 -7.28 -2.13 6.37
N GLU A 57 -8.40 -1.85 5.71
CA GLU A 57 -9.69 -2.44 6.02
C GLU A 57 -10.31 -3.02 4.75
N GLN A 58 -11.12 -4.07 4.91
CA GLN A 58 -11.99 -4.52 3.83
C GLN A 58 -13.23 -3.63 3.81
N ALA A 59 -13.49 -2.98 2.68
CA ALA A 59 -14.70 -2.21 2.49
C ALA A 59 -15.83 -3.13 2.01
N ARG A 60 -16.97 -3.13 2.72
CA ARG A 60 -18.09 -4.04 2.42
C ARG A 60 -18.70 -3.84 1.02
N ASN A 61 -18.55 -2.66 0.44
CA ASN A 61 -19.16 -2.26 -0.84
C ASN A 61 -18.13 -1.95 -1.94
N LEU A 62 -16.87 -2.36 -1.77
CA LEU A 62 -15.79 -2.04 -2.69
C LEU A 62 -14.99 -3.31 -2.99
N ILE A 63 -14.74 -3.57 -4.27
CA ILE A 63 -13.80 -4.61 -4.69
C ILE A 63 -12.40 -4.00 -4.51
N GLY A 64 -11.91 -4.00 -3.27
CA GLY A 64 -10.60 -3.42 -2.94
C GLY A 64 -10.36 -3.27 -1.44
N LEU A 65 -9.09 -3.12 -1.09
CA LEU A 65 -8.65 -2.88 0.28
C LEU A 65 -8.50 -1.38 0.51
N VAL A 66 -9.07 -0.83 1.58
CA VAL A 66 -8.92 0.60 1.90
C VAL A 66 -7.70 0.77 2.79
N ALA A 67 -6.64 1.37 2.25
CA ALA A 67 -5.43 1.69 2.98
C ALA A 67 -5.66 2.89 3.90
N ARG A 68 -5.56 2.65 5.21
CA ARG A 68 -5.68 3.63 6.28
C ARG A 68 -4.35 4.28 6.66
N SER A 69 -3.24 3.64 6.33
CA SER A 69 -1.91 4.25 6.47
C SER A 69 -0.90 3.46 5.63
N VAL A 70 0.12 4.16 5.12
CA VAL A 70 1.26 3.54 4.43
C VAL A 70 2.53 4.06 5.09
N SER A 71 3.40 3.14 5.51
CA SER A 71 4.68 3.48 6.15
C SER A 71 5.83 2.75 5.47
N LEU A 72 6.94 3.46 5.27
CA LEU A 72 8.16 2.86 4.73
C LEU A 72 8.73 1.86 5.75
N LEU A 73 9.05 0.66 5.29
CA LEU A 73 9.85 -0.28 6.07
C LEU A 73 11.33 -0.06 5.76
N PRO A 74 12.21 -0.19 6.76
CA PRO A 74 13.64 -0.18 6.50
C PRO A 74 13.99 -1.28 5.50
N PRO A 75 14.99 -1.06 4.63
CA PRO A 75 15.47 -2.11 3.75
C PRO A 75 15.87 -3.32 4.60
N ALA A 76 15.45 -4.52 4.17
CA ALA A 76 15.84 -5.75 4.85
C ALA A 76 17.37 -5.79 4.93
N ALA A 77 17.91 -5.93 6.14
CA ALA A 77 19.34 -6.14 6.32
C ALA A 77 19.72 -7.40 5.52
N ARG A 78 20.63 -7.24 4.56
CA ARG A 78 21.19 -8.34 3.79
C ARG A 78 22.08 -9.21 4.66
#